data_AF-A0A0D8XEY1-F1
#
_entry.id   AF-A0A0D8XEY1-F1
#
_cell.length_a   1.000
_cell.length_b   1.000
_cell.length_c   1.000
_cell.angle_alpha   90.00
_cell.angle_beta   90.00
_cell.angle_gamma   90.00
#
_symmetry.space_group_name_H-M   'P 1'
#
loop_
_entity.id
_entity.type
_entity.pdbx_description
1 polymer ?
#
loop_
_entity_poly.entity_id
_entity_poly.type
_entity_poly.pdbx_seq_one_letter_code
_entity_poly.pdbx_strand_id
1 'polypeptide(L)'
;MRDVKSISFKGKDNGRQGGGNEELIPCCGRPIGVAGCSYSNSHVTDTMKESVLADFYEAPQPMTAYDPRSEAFYAMDCEFVHTTWGKEPARITVVDQYGADVIDCVFHPDHDLVDPNTQYSGLSEEEIESSSMTLSDARDLLFEVVNSNKILIGHGLENDLKALRIVHDAVVDTSLLFSVYVM
;
A
#
# COMPACT_ATOMS: atom_id res chain seq x y z
N MET A 1 28.64 -17.47 2.35
CA MET A 1 27.58 -18.38 1.88
C MET A 1 26.91 -18.98 3.10
N ARG A 2 25.74 -18.48 3.49
CA ARG A 2 24.92 -19.10 4.54
C ARG A 2 23.69 -19.69 3.85
N ASP A 3 23.49 -20.97 4.09
CA ASP A 3 22.41 -21.79 3.52
C ASP A 3 21.04 -21.15 3.76
N VAL A 4 20.32 -20.91 2.67
CA VAL A 4 18.91 -20.53 2.70
C VAL A 4 18.13 -21.79 3.07
N LYS A 5 17.78 -21.92 4.35
CA LYS A 5 16.81 -22.94 4.78
C LYS A 5 15.46 -22.58 4.18
N SER A 6 14.98 -23.42 3.26
CA SER A 6 13.59 -23.39 2.79
C SER A 6 12.65 -23.49 3.98
N ILE A 7 11.82 -22.47 4.19
CA ILE A 7 10.77 -22.48 5.20
C ILE A 7 9.53 -23.10 4.56
N SER A 8 9.09 -24.22 5.11
CA SER A 8 7.83 -24.88 4.75
C SER A 8 6.68 -24.13 5.43
N PHE A 9 5.73 -23.62 4.65
CA PHE A 9 4.49 -23.02 5.18
C PHE A 9 3.63 -24.15 5.80
N LYS A 10 3.49 -24.17 7.13
CA LYS A 10 2.49 -25.02 7.80
C LYS A 10 1.10 -24.38 7.65
N GLY A 11 0.32 -24.88 6.68
CA GLY A 11 -1.11 -24.61 6.61
C GLY A 11 -1.85 -25.15 7.84
N LYS A 12 -2.89 -24.44 8.30
CA LYS A 12 -3.79 -24.92 9.37
C LYS A 12 -4.53 -26.17 8.90
N ASP A 13 -4.36 -27.28 9.61
CA ASP A 13 -5.09 -28.53 9.39
C ASP A 13 -6.60 -28.33 9.62
N ASN A 14 -7.38 -28.39 8.55
CA ASN A 14 -8.82 -28.64 8.61
C ASN A 14 -9.07 -30.09 8.20
N GLY A 15 -9.28 -30.95 9.19
CA GLY A 15 -9.41 -32.38 8.99
C GLY A 15 -10.56 -32.79 8.06
N ARG A 16 -10.26 -33.69 7.10
CA ARG A 16 -11.18 -34.73 6.61
C ARG A 16 -10.44 -35.85 5.86
N GLN A 17 -11.04 -37.03 5.91
CA GLN A 17 -10.48 -38.36 5.68
C GLN A 17 -10.34 -38.77 4.20
N GLY A 18 -9.32 -39.59 3.91
CA GLY A 18 -9.43 -40.77 3.03
C GLY A 18 -9.17 -40.60 1.53
N GLY A 19 -7.92 -40.84 1.10
CA GLY A 19 -7.46 -40.91 -0.29
C GLY A 19 -5.98 -40.53 -0.32
N GLY A 20 -5.10 -41.21 -1.05
CA GLY A 20 -3.64 -41.00 -0.99
C GLY A 20 -3.29 -39.50 -1.07
N ASN A 21 -2.88 -38.92 0.05
CA ASN A 21 -2.64 -37.49 0.19
C ASN A 21 -1.33 -37.15 -0.52
N GLU A 22 -1.39 -36.91 -1.82
CA GLU A 22 -0.36 -36.10 -2.47
C GLU A 22 -0.45 -34.72 -1.85
N GLU A 23 0.48 -34.37 -0.96
CA GLU A 23 0.53 -33.03 -0.39
C GLU A 23 0.76 -32.03 -1.55
N LEU A 24 -0.07 -31.00 -1.65
CA LEU A 24 -0.03 -30.00 -2.72
C LEU A 24 0.46 -28.63 -2.18
N ILE A 25 1.18 -27.88 -3.01
CA ILE A 25 1.59 -26.51 -2.75
C ILE A 25 0.35 -25.59 -2.81
N PRO A 26 -0.01 -24.88 -1.73
CA PRO A 26 -1.28 -24.13 -1.66
C PRO A 26 -1.49 -23.06 -2.75
N CYS A 27 -0.40 -22.46 -3.25
CA CYS A 27 -0.51 -21.35 -4.22
C CYS A 27 -0.90 -21.79 -5.63
N CYS A 28 -0.50 -22.99 -6.07
CA CYS A 28 -0.72 -23.47 -7.44
C CYS A 28 -1.23 -24.90 -7.54
N GLY A 29 -1.47 -25.57 -6.41
CA GLY A 29 -1.98 -26.94 -6.37
C GLY A 29 -1.02 -27.98 -6.98
N ARG A 30 0.25 -27.66 -7.16
CA ARG A 30 1.27 -28.61 -7.65
C ARG A 30 1.75 -29.53 -6.53
N PRO A 31 2.22 -30.76 -6.81
CA PRO A 31 2.75 -31.64 -5.77
C PRO A 31 3.91 -31.04 -4.96
N ILE A 32 3.97 -31.31 -3.65
CA ILE A 32 5.13 -30.95 -2.80
C ILE A 32 6.38 -31.68 -3.33
N GLY A 33 7.51 -30.97 -3.36
CA GLY A 33 8.78 -31.47 -3.89
C GLY A 33 9.06 -31.06 -5.33
N VAL A 34 8.10 -30.47 -6.04
CA VAL A 34 8.34 -29.80 -7.33
C VAL A 34 8.59 -28.31 -7.15
N ALA A 35 9.09 -27.69 -8.21
CA ALA A 35 9.20 -26.25 -8.31
C ALA A 35 7.81 -25.57 -8.13
N GLY A 36 7.70 -24.69 -7.13
CA GLY A 36 6.59 -23.74 -6.96
C GLY A 36 6.38 -22.82 -8.18
N CYS A 37 5.20 -22.20 -8.26
CA CYS A 37 4.83 -21.32 -9.38
C CYS A 37 5.36 -19.88 -9.25
N SER A 38 5.80 -19.49 -8.06
CA SER A 38 6.37 -18.19 -7.75
C SER A 38 7.39 -18.35 -6.63
N TYR A 39 8.40 -17.51 -6.65
CA TYR A 39 9.48 -17.48 -5.66
C TYR A 39 9.85 -16.04 -5.41
N SER A 40 10.21 -15.74 -4.17
CA SER A 40 10.90 -14.50 -3.83
C SER A 40 12.23 -14.84 -3.17
N ASN A 41 13.23 -14.00 -3.41
CA ASN A 41 14.53 -14.11 -2.77
C ASN A 41 14.50 -13.68 -1.30
N SER A 42 13.43 -12.99 -0.89
CA SER A 42 13.27 -12.38 0.43
C SER A 42 11.89 -12.67 1.01
N HIS A 43 11.80 -12.71 2.34
CA HIS A 43 10.51 -12.70 3.03
C HIS A 43 10.10 -11.25 3.27
N VAL A 44 8.88 -10.89 2.86
CA VAL A 44 8.31 -9.56 3.05
C VAL A 44 7.17 -9.61 4.09
N THR A 45 6.81 -8.44 4.63
CA THR A 45 5.69 -8.32 5.58
C THR A 45 4.90 -7.05 5.29
N ASP A 46 3.58 -7.14 5.38
CA ASP A 46 2.68 -5.99 5.27
C ASP A 46 2.60 -5.19 6.57
N THR A 47 3.21 -5.70 7.65
CA THR A 47 3.19 -5.03 8.94
C THR A 47 4.29 -3.97 9.01
N MET A 48 3.89 -2.71 9.12
CA MET A 48 4.81 -1.61 9.43
C MET A 48 5.35 -1.74 10.86
N LYS A 49 6.63 -1.43 11.06
CA LYS A 49 7.23 -1.40 12.40
C LYS A 49 6.65 -0.25 13.24
N GLU A 50 6.46 -0.49 14.53
CA GLU A 50 5.93 0.48 15.50
C GLU A 50 6.70 1.81 15.50
N SER A 51 8.03 1.76 15.33
CA SER A 51 8.88 2.96 15.26
C SER A 51 8.53 3.90 14.12
N VAL A 52 7.96 3.38 13.02
CA VAL A 52 7.54 4.16 11.85
C VAL A 52 6.16 4.78 12.07
N LEU A 53 5.37 4.19 12.95
CA LEU A 53 4.01 4.64 13.30
C LEU A 53 4.01 5.61 14.49
N ALA A 54 5.18 6.11 14.91
CA ALA A 54 5.31 7.04 16.01
C ALA A 54 4.86 8.47 15.64
N ASP A 55 5.03 8.86 14.37
CA ASP A 55 4.81 10.22 13.91
C ASP A 55 3.75 10.27 12.83
N PHE A 56 2.75 11.12 13.02
CA PHE A 56 1.68 11.40 12.08
C PHE A 56 1.49 12.91 11.93
N TYR A 57 1.04 13.34 10.76
CA TYR A 57 0.82 14.73 10.40
C TYR A 57 -0.66 14.97 10.16
N GLU A 58 -1.27 15.86 10.95
CA GLU A 58 -2.63 16.29 10.70
C GLU A 58 -2.71 17.08 9.40
N ALA A 59 -3.76 16.84 8.60
CA ALA A 59 -4.05 17.65 7.43
C ALA A 59 -4.18 19.14 7.85
N PRO A 60 -3.58 20.07 7.09
CA PRO A 60 -3.54 21.47 7.48
C PRO A 60 -4.95 22.06 7.56
N GLN A 61 -5.16 22.97 8.50
CA GLN A 61 -6.43 23.68 8.61
C GLN A 61 -6.66 24.58 7.37
N PRO A 62 -7.91 24.84 6.99
CA PRO A 62 -8.23 25.82 5.95
C PRO A 62 -7.66 27.19 6.31
N MET A 63 -7.07 27.89 5.34
CA MET A 63 -6.49 29.21 5.58
C MET A 63 -7.55 30.27 5.87
N THR A 64 -8.72 30.12 5.23
CA THR A 64 -9.89 30.99 5.41
C THR A 64 -11.17 30.17 5.27
N ALA A 65 -12.32 30.77 5.57
CA ALA A 65 -13.63 30.15 5.33
C ALA A 65 -13.92 29.84 3.84
N TYR A 66 -13.14 30.42 2.92
CA TYR A 66 -13.26 30.24 1.47
C TYR A 66 -11.96 29.68 0.87
N ASP A 67 -11.21 28.89 1.64
CA ASP A 67 -10.00 28.23 1.14
C ASP A 67 -10.38 27.32 -0.05
N PRO A 68 -9.83 27.55 -1.26
CA PRO A 68 -10.19 26.81 -2.46
C PRO A 68 -9.90 25.31 -2.34
N ARG A 69 -8.98 24.90 -1.45
CA ARG A 69 -8.70 23.50 -1.16
C ARG A 69 -9.90 22.80 -0.50
N SER A 70 -10.83 23.52 0.10
CA SER A 70 -12.01 22.94 0.78
C SER A 70 -13.15 22.58 -0.18
N GLU A 71 -13.10 23.05 -1.44
CA GLU A 71 -14.16 22.82 -2.42
C GLU A 71 -14.04 21.44 -3.08
N ALA A 72 -15.17 20.86 -3.49
CA ALA A 72 -15.24 19.56 -4.15
C ALA A 72 -14.54 18.42 -3.36
N PHE A 73 -14.17 17.34 -4.04
CA PHE A 73 -13.50 16.17 -3.46
C PHE A 73 -12.34 15.74 -4.34
N TYR A 74 -11.41 14.98 -3.76
CA TYR A 74 -10.39 14.26 -4.50
C TYR A 74 -10.51 12.77 -4.28
N ALA A 75 -10.24 11.99 -5.33
CA ALA A 75 -10.00 10.57 -5.18
C ALA A 75 -8.50 10.32 -5.17
N MET A 76 -8.02 9.40 -4.34
CA MET A 76 -6.59 9.09 -4.26
C MET A 76 -6.33 7.61 -4.04
N ASP A 77 -5.14 7.19 -4.41
CA ASP A 77 -4.62 5.83 -4.26
C ASP A 77 -3.09 5.87 -4.16
N CYS A 78 -2.50 4.96 -3.39
CA CYS A 78 -1.06 4.78 -3.31
C CYS A 78 -0.62 3.41 -3.81
N GLU A 79 0.52 3.37 -4.49
CA GLU A 79 1.19 2.11 -4.82
C GLU A 79 2.26 1.79 -3.79
N PHE A 80 2.34 0.52 -3.42
CA PHE A 80 3.16 0.05 -2.31
C PHE A 80 4.28 -0.89 -2.74
N VAL A 81 5.43 -0.72 -2.10
CA VAL A 81 6.63 -1.54 -2.26
C VAL A 81 7.00 -2.18 -0.93
N HIS A 82 7.87 -3.19 -0.97
CA HIS A 82 8.43 -3.79 0.24
C HIS A 82 9.85 -3.32 0.48
N THR A 83 10.12 -2.90 1.70
CA THR A 83 11.43 -2.44 2.16
C THR A 83 11.90 -3.26 3.36
N THR A 84 13.09 -2.95 3.85
CA THR A 84 13.64 -3.53 5.08
C THR A 84 12.82 -3.21 6.35
N TRP A 85 11.84 -2.31 6.26
CA TRP A 85 10.93 -1.91 7.35
C TRP A 85 9.47 -2.34 7.18
N GLY A 86 9.16 -3.07 6.11
CA GLY A 86 7.81 -3.56 5.82
C GLY A 86 7.28 -2.95 4.53
N LYS A 87 5.97 -2.78 4.44
CA LYS A 87 5.32 -2.17 3.29
C LYS A 87 5.34 -0.64 3.41
N GLU A 88 5.84 0.04 2.37
CA GLU A 88 5.92 1.50 2.28
C GLU A 88 5.33 1.98 0.94
N PRO A 89 4.75 3.19 0.87
CA PRO A 89 4.24 3.72 -0.39
C PRO A 89 5.41 4.23 -1.24
N ALA A 90 5.28 4.16 -2.55
CA ALA A 90 6.28 4.67 -3.50
C ALA A 90 5.65 5.45 -4.67
N ARG A 91 4.32 5.50 -4.77
CA ARG A 91 3.59 6.39 -5.67
C ARG A 91 2.33 6.88 -4.99
N ILE A 92 1.95 8.11 -5.29
CA ILE A 92 0.63 8.65 -4.96
C ILE A 92 0.00 9.22 -6.23
N THR A 93 -1.25 8.87 -6.45
CA THR A 93 -2.08 9.45 -7.51
C THR A 93 -3.30 10.10 -6.86
N VAL A 94 -3.61 11.31 -7.27
CA VAL A 94 -4.77 12.10 -6.81
C VAL A 94 -5.45 12.67 -8.03
N VAL A 95 -6.77 12.46 -8.13
CA VAL A 95 -7.59 12.96 -9.24
C VAL A 95 -8.73 13.84 -8.75
N ASP A 96 -9.14 14.78 -9.59
CA ASP A 96 -10.30 15.64 -9.33
C ASP A 96 -11.64 14.95 -9.60
N GLN A 97 -12.75 15.64 -9.32
CA GLN A 97 -14.10 15.13 -9.54
C GLN A 97 -14.45 14.84 -11.01
N TYR A 98 -13.60 15.27 -11.96
CA TYR A 98 -13.73 15.00 -13.38
C TYR A 98 -12.78 13.87 -13.84
N GLY A 99 -11.97 13.33 -12.93
CA GLY A 99 -10.99 12.28 -13.20
C GLY A 99 -9.71 12.80 -13.84
N ALA A 100 -9.42 14.10 -13.73
CA ALA A 100 -8.14 14.66 -14.18
C ALA A 100 -7.09 14.54 -13.07
N ASP A 101 -5.86 14.19 -13.46
CA ASP A 101 -4.74 14.07 -12.53
C ASP A 101 -4.39 15.43 -11.91
N VAL A 102 -4.37 15.47 -10.57
CA VAL A 102 -3.95 16.62 -9.75
C VAL A 102 -2.54 16.38 -9.23
N ILE A 103 -2.27 15.16 -8.76
CA ILE A 103 -0.95 14.70 -8.35
C ILE A 103 -0.75 13.31 -8.96
N ASP A 104 0.39 13.09 -9.59
CA ASP A 104 0.87 11.76 -9.95
C ASP A 104 2.39 11.77 -9.82
N CYS A 105 2.91 11.17 -8.75
CA CYS A 105 4.35 11.15 -8.52
C CYS A 105 4.81 9.84 -7.89
N VAL A 106 5.95 9.37 -8.40
CA VAL A 106 6.74 8.29 -7.81
C VAL A 106 7.78 8.92 -6.89
N PHE A 107 7.98 8.35 -5.71
CA PHE A 107 8.92 8.83 -4.71
C PHE A 107 9.67 7.67 -4.06
N HIS A 108 10.87 7.98 -3.57
CA HIS A 108 11.73 7.01 -2.92
C HIS A 108 11.21 6.70 -1.51
N PRO A 109 11.09 5.42 -1.11
CA PRO A 109 10.72 5.05 0.25
C PRO A 109 11.83 5.44 1.25
N ASP A 110 11.50 5.55 2.53
CA ASP A 110 12.47 5.95 3.57
C ASP A 110 13.56 4.87 3.80
N HIS A 111 13.27 3.62 3.48
CA HIS A 111 14.14 2.47 3.75
C HIS A 111 14.49 1.69 2.48
N ASP A 112 15.60 0.93 2.57
CA ASP A 112 16.13 0.15 1.46
C ASP A 112 15.07 -0.78 0.84
N LEU A 113 14.91 -0.66 -0.48
CA LEU A 113 14.00 -1.47 -1.28
C LEU A 113 14.41 -2.95 -1.23
N VAL A 114 13.42 -3.82 -1.03
CA VAL A 114 13.57 -5.29 -1.03
C VAL A 114 12.84 -5.92 -2.21
N ASP A 115 11.64 -5.44 -2.51
CA ASP A 115 10.83 -5.90 -3.63
C ASP A 115 9.94 -4.73 -4.13
N PRO A 116 10.04 -4.31 -5.40
CA PRO A 116 9.19 -3.26 -5.96
C PRO A 116 7.72 -3.68 -6.05
N ASN A 117 7.42 -4.96 -5.84
CA ASN A 117 6.08 -5.52 -5.86
C ASN A 117 5.33 -5.25 -7.18
N THR A 118 6.07 -5.20 -8.29
CA THR A 118 5.63 -4.72 -9.61
C THR A 118 4.34 -5.37 -10.12
N GLN A 119 4.06 -6.63 -9.73
CA GLN A 119 2.83 -7.31 -10.11
C GLN A 119 1.56 -6.61 -9.59
N TYR A 120 1.67 -5.88 -8.49
CA TYR A 120 0.59 -5.12 -7.87
C TYR A 120 0.82 -3.61 -8.03
N SER A 121 2.05 -3.13 -7.75
CA SER A 121 2.37 -1.70 -7.78
C SER A 121 2.51 -1.10 -9.20
N GLY A 122 2.79 -1.95 -10.18
CA GLY A 122 3.17 -1.50 -11.53
C GLY A 122 4.51 -0.76 -11.63
N LEU A 123 5.24 -0.58 -10.52
CA LEU A 123 6.51 0.16 -10.48
C LEU A 123 7.70 -0.74 -10.77
N SER A 124 8.64 -0.24 -11.56
CA SER A 124 9.98 -0.81 -11.68
C SER A 124 10.93 -0.25 -10.62
N GLU A 125 11.99 -1.01 -10.31
CA GLU A 125 13.08 -0.56 -9.43
C GLU A 125 13.74 0.71 -9.97
N GLU A 126 13.92 0.83 -11.30
CA GLU A 126 14.48 2.02 -11.95
C GLU A 126 13.61 3.27 -11.75
N GLU A 127 12.28 3.16 -11.85
CA GLU A 127 11.36 4.28 -11.60
C GLU A 127 11.44 4.78 -10.16
N ILE A 128 11.59 3.87 -9.19
CA ILE A 128 11.71 4.21 -7.77
C ILE A 128 13.08 4.84 -7.48
N GLU A 129 14.17 4.22 -7.93
CA GLU A 129 15.54 4.68 -7.70
C GLU A 129 15.87 6.00 -8.42
N SER A 130 15.25 6.26 -9.57
CA SER A 130 15.45 7.50 -10.32
C SER A 130 14.66 8.68 -9.76
N SER A 131 13.69 8.44 -8.87
CA SER A 131 12.95 9.52 -8.23
C SER A 131 13.81 10.27 -7.23
N SER A 132 13.81 11.60 -7.36
CA SER A 132 14.42 12.50 -6.39
C SER A 132 13.48 12.89 -5.25
N MET A 133 12.21 12.49 -5.33
CA MET A 133 11.19 12.85 -4.34
C MET A 133 11.21 11.87 -3.17
N THR A 134 10.85 12.35 -2.00
CA THR A 134 10.70 11.56 -0.77
C THR A 134 9.25 11.47 -0.36
N LEU A 135 8.97 10.61 0.62
CA LEU A 135 7.66 10.55 1.27
C LEU A 135 7.23 11.92 1.86
N SER A 136 8.19 12.71 2.36
CA SER A 136 7.90 14.05 2.86
C SER A 136 7.47 14.99 1.74
N ASP A 137 8.17 14.97 0.61
CA ASP A 137 7.83 15.82 -0.55
C ASP A 137 6.44 15.47 -1.10
N ALA A 138 6.11 14.18 -1.17
CA ALA A 138 4.78 13.72 -1.59
C ALA A 138 3.67 14.21 -0.63
N ARG A 139 3.93 14.20 0.68
CA ARG A 139 3.00 14.74 1.69
C ARG A 139 2.82 16.25 1.55
N ASP A 140 3.93 16.97 1.35
CA ASP A 140 3.92 18.41 1.22
C ASP A 140 3.12 18.83 -0.04
N LEU A 141 3.33 18.16 -1.18
CA LEU A 141 2.52 18.35 -2.38
C LEU A 141 1.03 18.06 -2.14
N LEU A 142 0.72 16.99 -1.41
CA LEU A 142 -0.67 16.69 -1.06
C LEU A 142 -1.29 17.83 -0.23
N PHE A 143 -0.55 18.39 0.73
CA PHE A 143 -1.01 19.49 1.58
C PHE A 143 -1.11 20.84 0.85
N GLU A 144 -0.49 21.00 -0.32
CA GLU A 144 -0.73 22.16 -1.19
C GLU A 144 -2.14 22.16 -1.78
N VAL A 145 -2.78 21.00 -1.92
CA VAL A 145 -4.11 20.87 -2.55
C VAL A 145 -5.19 20.31 -1.61
N VAL A 146 -4.81 19.70 -0.50
CA VAL A 146 -5.69 19.11 0.53
C VAL A 146 -5.55 19.89 1.84
N ASN A 147 -6.70 20.16 2.47
CA ASN A 147 -6.79 20.64 3.84
C ASN A 147 -7.73 19.72 4.62
N SER A 148 -7.87 19.92 5.93
CA SER A 148 -8.70 19.07 6.80
C SER A 148 -10.19 19.00 6.43
N ASN A 149 -10.70 19.92 5.61
CA ASN A 149 -12.09 19.96 5.17
C ASN A 149 -12.31 19.31 3.79
N LYS A 150 -11.25 19.11 3.00
CA LYS A 150 -11.35 18.47 1.68
C LYS A 150 -11.83 17.03 1.88
N ILE A 151 -12.79 16.58 1.08
CA ILE A 151 -13.20 15.18 1.12
C ILE A 151 -12.23 14.35 0.29
N LEU A 152 -11.64 13.32 0.91
CA LEU A 152 -10.84 12.30 0.22
C LEU A 152 -11.66 11.04 -0.01
N ILE A 153 -11.59 10.48 -1.22
CA ILE A 153 -12.31 9.27 -1.63
C ILE A 153 -11.30 8.21 -2.08
N GLY A 154 -11.52 6.95 -1.72
CA GLY A 154 -10.68 5.84 -2.19
C GLY A 154 -11.18 4.49 -1.73
N HIS A 155 -10.34 3.46 -1.82
CA HIS A 155 -10.70 2.08 -1.45
C HIS A 155 -9.69 1.51 -0.44
N GLY A 156 -10.10 1.44 0.84
CA GLY A 156 -9.20 1.01 1.90
C GLY A 156 -8.18 2.09 2.29
N LEU A 157 -8.59 3.37 2.23
CA LEU A 157 -7.75 4.55 2.44
C LEU A 157 -7.09 4.60 3.81
N GLU A 158 -7.57 3.82 4.79
CA GLU A 158 -6.85 3.59 6.05
C GLU A 158 -5.39 3.19 5.77
N ASN A 159 -5.15 2.32 4.79
CA ASN A 159 -3.81 1.84 4.47
C ASN A 159 -2.94 2.96 3.87
N ASP A 160 -3.49 3.71 2.93
CA ASP A 160 -2.83 4.82 2.24
C ASP A 160 -2.46 5.93 3.22
N LEU A 161 -3.44 6.42 3.99
CA LEU A 161 -3.24 7.49 4.96
C LEU A 161 -2.27 7.08 6.07
N LYS A 162 -2.34 5.82 6.53
CA LYS A 162 -1.39 5.27 7.52
C LYS A 162 0.03 5.24 6.97
N ALA A 163 0.19 4.84 5.72
CA ALA A 163 1.51 4.76 5.08
C ALA A 163 2.09 6.14 4.74
N LEU A 164 1.24 7.10 4.35
CA LEU A 164 1.61 8.51 4.19
C LEU A 164 1.84 9.23 5.53
N ARG A 165 1.48 8.59 6.64
CA ARG A 165 1.50 9.12 8.01
C ARG A 165 0.64 10.38 8.16
N ILE A 166 -0.56 10.36 7.59
CA ILE A 166 -1.49 11.49 7.59
C ILE A 166 -2.71 11.18 8.45
N VAL A 167 -3.15 12.15 9.25
CA VAL A 167 -4.46 12.12 9.92
C VAL A 167 -5.41 13.03 9.15
N HIS A 168 -6.51 12.45 8.66
CA HIS A 168 -7.55 13.17 7.94
C HIS A 168 -8.93 12.59 8.25
N ASP A 169 -9.85 13.43 8.72
CA ASP A 169 -11.17 12.96 9.17
C ASP A 169 -12.24 12.90 8.06
N ALA A 170 -12.17 13.80 7.06
CA ALA A 170 -13.15 13.87 5.97
C ALA A 170 -12.86 12.84 4.86
N VAL A 171 -13.08 11.56 5.17
CA VAL A 171 -12.79 10.43 4.28
C VAL A 171 -14.06 9.68 3.88
N VAL A 172 -14.16 9.31 2.60
CA VAL A 172 -15.16 8.40 2.04
C VAL A 172 -14.45 7.14 1.54
N ASP A 173 -14.52 6.07 2.33
CA ASP A 173 -13.89 4.80 1.98
C ASP A 173 -14.90 3.83 1.34
N THR A 174 -14.68 3.52 0.06
CA THR A 174 -15.56 2.62 -0.69
C THR A 174 -15.49 1.17 -0.22
N SER A 175 -14.37 0.73 0.38
CA SER A 175 -14.25 -0.62 0.95
C SER A 175 -15.19 -0.81 2.15
N LEU A 176 -15.45 0.27 2.91
CA LEU A 176 -16.39 0.27 4.02
C LEU A 176 -17.82 0.44 3.53
N LEU A 177 -18.06 1.34 2.56
CA LEU A 177 -19.40 1.59 2.00
C LEU A 177 -20.00 0.35 1.32
N PHE A 178 -19.15 -0.43 0.64
CA PHE A 178 -19.56 -1.64 -0.07
C PHE A 178 -19.07 -2.92 0.61
N SER A 179 -18.80 -2.86 1.92
CA SER A 179 -18.52 -4.04 2.74
C SER A 179 -19.79 -4.91 2.86
N VAL A 180 -19.99 -5.79 1.88
CA VAL A 180 -21.00 -6.87 1.82
C VAL A 180 -22.46 -6.43 1.56
N TYR A 181 -22.84 -6.33 0.27
CA TYR A 181 -24.14 -6.85 -0.19
C TYR A 181 -23.93 -8.26 -0.73
N VAL A 182 -23.81 -9.23 0.16
CA VAL A 182 -24.06 -10.65 -0.15
C VAL A 182 -25.18 -11.08 0.77
N MET A 183 -26.42 -10.90 0.28
CA MET A 183 -27.61 -11.58 0.82
C MET A 183 -27.59 -13.05 0.44
#